data_AF-A0A3B4XWJ5-F1
#
_entry.id   AF-A0A3B4XWJ5-F1
#
_cell.length_a   1.000
_cell.length_b   1.000
_cell.length_c   1.000
_cell.angle_alpha   90.00
_cell.angle_beta   90.00
_cell.angle_gamma   90.00
#
_symmetry.space_group_name_H-M   'P 1'
#
loop_
_entity.id
_entity.type
_entity.pdbx_description
1 polymer ?
#
loop_
_entity_poly.entity_id
_entity_poly.type
_entity_poly.pdbx_seq_one_letter_code
_entity_poly.pdbx_strand_id
1 'polypeptide(L)'
;MCIFAVRVFLGILLCAPYQCLECPFGCECFAVTRTVKCVSKDLLTVPQSVPGYARTVIITGNNIHQIAPDSFTEMENVTNIILSNNRITEMASHSFSVLINLRFLDLSGNQLALIHPEALSIPGSPLQELNLSRSLYNFTALTDLTTALRWGGLGGLLRLDLSGNHLALLPPGMFSHLPNLQQLFLTNNSLVAVYSGTFSGMNHLEVLDLTQNAFRIFRADALQELEKLGNIHIHLGNNPYTCSCEIHNFVTWLNESRALLDVDAVRCASPGELTEARLQRLSVQAIGCVVPVQAGVADLTLQTSYVFLGLVLGFVGMVFLFVLYLNRKGMKNWIIEMRDACRDVMEGYHYRYEIDSDPRLGHITANKDQVTLNVRHVMSPGLLCNFSK
;
A
#
# COMPACT_ATOMS: atom_id res chain seq x y z
N MET A 1 4.13 46.95 -88.08
CA MET A 1 3.35 47.41 -86.92
C MET A 1 2.43 46.28 -86.47
N CYS A 2 2.58 45.87 -85.21
CA CYS A 2 1.63 45.15 -84.35
C CYS A 2 1.08 43.77 -84.77
N ILE A 3 1.91 42.75 -84.46
CA ILE A 3 1.63 41.50 -83.75
C ILE A 3 0.16 41.00 -83.73
N PHE A 4 -0.04 39.88 -84.44
CA PHE A 4 -1.10 38.89 -84.26
C PHE A 4 -1.00 38.25 -82.86
N ALA A 5 -1.93 38.57 -81.94
CA ALA A 5 -2.25 37.75 -80.78
C ALA A 5 -3.56 38.24 -80.12
N VAL A 6 -4.69 38.11 -80.82
CA VAL A 6 -6.01 38.26 -80.21
C VAL A 6 -6.87 37.12 -80.71
N ARG A 7 -7.34 36.30 -79.75
CA ARG A 7 -8.43 35.29 -79.78
C ARG A 7 -8.01 33.91 -79.27
N VAL A 8 -7.74 33.79 -77.96
CA VAL A 8 -8.25 32.69 -77.11
C VAL A 8 -8.34 33.21 -75.67
N PHE A 9 -9.35 34.02 -75.36
CA PHE A 9 -9.74 34.32 -73.98
C PHE A 9 -11.26 34.48 -73.94
N LEU A 10 -11.95 33.37 -74.19
CA LEU A 10 -13.37 33.22 -73.91
C LEU A 10 -13.53 31.99 -73.02
N GLY A 11 -13.39 32.23 -71.71
CA GLY A 11 -13.50 31.23 -70.66
C GLY A 11 -13.76 31.95 -69.34
N ILE A 12 -14.76 32.83 -69.34
CA ILE A 12 -15.22 33.55 -68.15
C ILE A 12 -16.57 32.96 -67.74
N LEU A 13 -16.70 32.77 -66.42
CA LEU A 13 -17.93 32.63 -65.63
C LEU A 13 -18.64 31.27 -65.70
N LEU A 14 -18.17 30.34 -64.86
CA LEU A 14 -18.98 29.54 -63.94
C LEU A 14 -18.05 28.92 -62.87
N CYS A 15 -17.33 29.76 -62.11
CA CYS A 15 -16.81 29.33 -60.80
C CYS A 15 -17.96 29.45 -59.81
N ALA A 16 -18.46 28.32 -59.33
CA ALA A 16 -19.32 28.26 -58.15
C ALA A 16 -18.60 28.90 -56.95
N PRO A 17 -19.31 29.50 -55.98
CA PRO A 17 -18.71 30.15 -54.82
C PRO A 17 -18.34 29.07 -53.79
N TYR A 18 -17.41 28.19 -54.13
CA TYR A 18 -16.71 27.41 -53.14
C TYR A 18 -15.47 28.22 -52.81
N GLN A 19 -15.45 28.83 -51.63
CA GLN A 19 -14.24 29.40 -51.05
C GLN A 19 -13.20 28.27 -51.02
N CYS A 20 -12.33 28.22 -52.03
CA CYS A 20 -11.11 27.44 -51.97
C CYS A 20 -10.21 28.15 -50.97
N LEU A 21 -10.40 27.89 -49.68
CA LEU A 21 -9.41 28.26 -48.69
C LEU A 21 -8.08 27.62 -49.13
N GLU A 22 -7.10 28.49 -49.38
CA GLU A 22 -5.77 28.07 -49.80
C GLU A 22 -5.10 27.26 -48.69
N CYS A 23 -4.20 26.37 -49.08
CA CYS A 23 -3.42 25.61 -48.12
C CYS A 23 -2.59 26.58 -47.26
N PRO A 24 -2.52 26.39 -45.92
CA PRO A 24 -1.78 27.31 -45.07
C PRO A 24 -0.31 27.38 -45.47
N PHE A 25 0.28 28.58 -45.35
CA PHE A 25 1.65 28.80 -45.74
C PHE A 25 2.61 27.83 -45.02
N GLY A 26 3.47 27.16 -45.79
CA GLY A 26 4.43 26.18 -45.27
C GLY A 26 3.86 24.79 -44.98
N CYS A 27 2.54 24.59 -45.06
CA CYS A 27 1.90 23.30 -44.85
C CYS A 27 1.66 22.56 -46.17
N GLU A 28 1.45 21.24 -46.06
CA GLU A 28 1.11 20.35 -47.16
C GLU A 28 -0.36 19.90 -47.00
N CYS A 29 -1.17 20.11 -48.03
CA CYS A 29 -2.60 19.78 -48.00
C CYS A 29 -2.94 18.66 -48.99
N PHE A 30 -3.64 17.64 -48.50
CA PHE A 30 -4.01 16.44 -49.23
C PHE A 30 -5.53 16.32 -49.29
N ALA A 31 -6.14 16.70 -50.41
CA ALA A 31 -7.60 16.68 -50.58
C ALA A 31 -8.20 15.27 -50.52
N VAL A 32 -7.50 14.27 -51.07
CA VAL A 32 -7.96 12.86 -51.12
C VAL A 32 -8.09 12.28 -49.71
N THR A 33 -7.09 12.49 -48.86
CA THR A 33 -7.08 12.00 -47.47
C THR A 33 -7.71 12.99 -46.49
N ARG A 34 -8.11 14.18 -46.97
CA ARG A 34 -8.65 15.27 -46.16
C ARG A 34 -7.71 15.68 -45.02
N THR A 35 -6.42 15.73 -45.31
CA THR A 35 -5.34 15.97 -44.33
C THR A 35 -4.61 17.27 -44.62
N VAL A 36 -4.35 18.06 -43.60
CA VAL A 36 -3.42 19.20 -43.64
C VAL A 36 -2.24 18.88 -42.72
N LYS A 37 -1.02 19.02 -43.22
CA LYS A 37 0.21 18.61 -42.53
C LYS A 37 1.22 19.76 -42.46
N CYS A 38 1.54 20.17 -41.24
CA CYS A 38 2.43 21.26 -40.88
C CYS A 38 3.51 20.72 -39.91
N VAL A 39 4.45 19.94 -40.43
CA VAL A 39 5.49 19.27 -39.60
C VAL A 39 6.80 20.03 -39.67
N SER A 40 7.36 20.41 -38.50
CA SER A 40 8.66 21.09 -38.38
C SER A 40 8.79 22.31 -39.29
N LYS A 41 7.78 23.19 -39.24
CA LYS A 41 7.69 24.43 -40.02
C LYS A 41 7.96 25.69 -39.19
N ASP A 42 8.49 25.50 -37.98
CA ASP A 42 8.78 26.58 -37.02
C ASP A 42 7.60 27.50 -36.70
N LEU A 43 6.37 26.98 -36.81
CA LEU A 43 5.16 27.74 -36.51
C LEU A 43 5.13 28.18 -35.04
N LEU A 44 4.81 29.46 -34.82
CA LEU A 44 4.61 30.04 -33.49
C LEU A 44 3.15 30.00 -33.03
N THR A 45 2.23 29.89 -33.99
CA THR A 45 0.78 29.83 -33.77
C THR A 45 0.16 28.76 -34.65
N VAL A 46 -1.04 28.30 -34.26
CA VAL A 46 -1.88 27.46 -35.12
C VAL A 46 -2.28 28.27 -36.37
N PRO A 47 -2.20 27.70 -37.59
CA PRO A 47 -2.70 28.39 -38.78
C PRO A 47 -4.19 28.71 -38.64
N GLN A 48 -4.60 29.96 -38.85
CA GLN A 48 -5.96 30.42 -38.55
C GLN A 48 -7.05 29.70 -39.36
N SER A 49 -6.71 29.20 -40.54
CA SER A 49 -7.66 28.57 -41.44
C SER A 49 -7.05 27.35 -42.13
N VAL A 50 -7.92 26.43 -42.57
CA VAL A 50 -7.55 25.23 -43.33
C VAL A 50 -8.58 25.02 -44.45
N PRO A 51 -8.23 24.34 -45.55
CA PRO A 51 -9.18 24.04 -46.61
C PRO A 51 -10.43 23.34 -46.06
N GLY A 52 -11.63 23.75 -46.48
CA GLY A 52 -12.90 23.29 -45.89
C GLY A 52 -13.18 21.78 -46.02
N TYR A 53 -12.44 21.06 -46.86
CA TYR A 53 -12.50 19.59 -46.94
C TYR A 53 -11.72 18.89 -45.80
N ALA A 54 -10.85 19.60 -45.09
CA ALA A 54 -9.94 19.04 -44.09
C ALA A 54 -10.72 18.42 -42.93
N ARG A 55 -10.31 17.21 -42.55
CA ARG A 55 -10.82 16.47 -41.39
C ARG A 55 -9.72 16.17 -40.38
N THR A 56 -8.48 16.06 -40.85
CA THR A 56 -7.31 15.82 -40.00
C THR A 56 -6.30 16.94 -40.19
N VAL A 57 -5.91 17.57 -39.08
CA VAL A 57 -4.91 18.65 -39.08
C VAL A 57 -3.74 18.20 -38.20
N ILE A 58 -2.55 18.11 -38.80
CA ILE A 58 -1.32 17.62 -38.15
C ILE A 58 -0.34 18.77 -38.06
N ILE A 59 -0.07 19.25 -36.85
CA ILE A 59 0.82 20.37 -36.55
C ILE A 59 1.84 19.87 -35.53
N THR A 60 2.80 19.07 -35.98
CA THR A 60 3.76 18.37 -35.12
C THR A 60 5.15 19.01 -35.20
N GLY A 61 5.84 19.14 -34.06
CA GLY A 61 7.24 19.56 -34.07
C GLY A 61 7.45 21.04 -34.38
N ASN A 62 6.53 21.93 -33.98
CA ASN A 62 6.68 23.38 -34.14
C ASN A 62 6.92 24.07 -32.77
N ASN A 63 6.88 25.40 -32.73
CA ASN A 63 7.19 26.23 -31.57
C ASN A 63 5.93 26.94 -31.04
N ILE A 64 4.77 26.28 -31.11
CA ILE A 64 3.51 26.85 -30.62
C ILE A 64 3.51 26.85 -29.09
N HIS A 65 3.22 28.01 -28.49
CA HIS A 65 3.30 28.23 -27.04
C HIS A 65 1.95 28.22 -26.32
N GLN A 66 0.89 28.69 -26.99
CA GLN A 66 -0.42 28.84 -26.38
C GLN A 66 -1.49 28.40 -27.37
N ILE A 67 -2.56 27.81 -26.83
CA ILE A 67 -3.81 27.63 -27.55
C ILE A 67 -4.80 28.67 -27.03
N ALA A 68 -5.21 29.56 -27.91
CA ALA A 68 -6.14 30.65 -27.65
C ALA A 68 -7.55 30.31 -28.19
N PRO A 69 -8.61 31.00 -27.73
CA PRO A 69 -9.99 30.71 -28.14
C PRO A 69 -10.24 30.83 -29.66
N ASP A 70 -9.46 31.65 -30.34
CA ASP A 70 -9.53 31.92 -31.78
C ASP A 70 -8.57 31.06 -32.62
N SER A 71 -7.79 30.16 -31.99
CA SER A 71 -6.77 29.34 -32.67
C SER A 71 -7.34 28.41 -33.75
N PHE A 72 -8.64 28.06 -33.69
CA PHE A 72 -9.29 27.13 -34.60
C PHE A 72 -10.56 27.68 -35.25
N THR A 73 -10.65 29.01 -35.41
CA THR A 73 -11.88 29.73 -35.82
C THR A 73 -12.54 29.15 -37.08
N GLU A 74 -11.79 28.68 -38.08
CA GLU A 74 -12.33 28.14 -39.34
C GLU A 74 -12.19 26.62 -39.47
N MET A 75 -12.22 25.89 -38.35
CA MET A 75 -11.96 24.44 -38.31
C MET A 75 -13.14 23.59 -37.81
N GLU A 76 -14.38 24.09 -37.90
CA GLU A 76 -15.60 23.39 -37.40
C GLU A 76 -15.77 21.95 -37.90
N ASN A 77 -15.27 21.68 -39.11
CA ASN A 77 -15.37 20.39 -39.78
C ASN A 77 -14.25 19.40 -39.38
N VAL A 78 -13.23 19.85 -38.65
CA VAL A 78 -12.08 19.01 -38.29
C VAL A 78 -12.49 17.99 -37.23
N THR A 79 -12.09 16.75 -37.44
CA THR A 79 -12.36 15.63 -36.53
C THR A 79 -11.12 15.22 -35.74
N ASN A 80 -9.93 15.43 -36.28
CA ASN A 80 -8.68 15.02 -35.66
C ASN A 80 -7.69 16.17 -35.67
N ILE A 81 -7.18 16.55 -34.49
CA ILE A 81 -6.13 17.55 -34.33
C ILE A 81 -4.93 16.91 -33.64
N ILE A 82 -3.77 17.01 -34.29
CA ILE A 82 -2.49 16.52 -33.76
C ILE A 82 -1.59 17.71 -33.54
N LEU A 83 -1.36 18.06 -32.28
CA LEU A 83 -0.48 19.14 -31.82
C LEU A 83 0.71 18.59 -31.02
N SER A 84 1.08 17.34 -31.31
CA SER A 84 2.15 16.62 -30.63
C SER A 84 3.51 17.32 -30.78
N ASN A 85 4.37 17.26 -29.76
CA ASN A 85 5.74 17.78 -29.78
C ASN A 85 5.83 19.26 -30.18
N ASN A 86 4.97 20.11 -29.62
CA ASN A 86 5.13 21.57 -29.67
C ASN A 86 5.69 22.08 -28.33
N ARG A 87 5.57 23.37 -28.05
CA ARG A 87 6.00 24.00 -26.79
C ARG A 87 4.81 24.59 -26.03
N ILE A 88 3.65 23.92 -26.12
CA ILE A 88 2.40 24.47 -25.59
C ILE A 88 2.47 24.43 -24.06
N THR A 89 2.40 25.60 -23.45
CA THR A 89 2.42 25.79 -21.99
C THR A 89 1.07 26.17 -21.42
N GLU A 90 0.20 26.76 -22.24
CA GLU A 90 -1.08 27.30 -21.79
C GLU A 90 -2.24 26.93 -22.73
N MET A 91 -3.37 26.52 -22.14
CA MET A 91 -4.65 26.38 -22.83
C MET A 91 -5.67 27.35 -22.22
N ALA A 92 -6.11 28.33 -23.02
CA ALA A 92 -7.08 29.34 -22.62
C ALA A 92 -8.53 28.78 -22.55
N SER A 93 -9.46 29.56 -22.02
CA SER A 93 -10.89 29.21 -22.00
C SER A 93 -11.43 28.96 -23.40
N HIS A 94 -12.32 27.98 -23.55
CA HIS A 94 -13.00 27.69 -24.83
C HIS A 94 -12.07 27.47 -26.04
N SER A 95 -10.80 27.11 -25.79
CA SER A 95 -9.77 26.89 -26.81
C SER A 95 -10.21 25.97 -27.95
N PHE A 96 -11.07 24.99 -27.67
CA PHE A 96 -11.53 24.00 -28.65
C PHE A 96 -13.03 24.10 -28.96
N SER A 97 -13.71 25.16 -28.51
CA SER A 97 -15.18 25.27 -28.56
C SER A 97 -15.78 25.27 -29.97
N VAL A 98 -15.03 25.75 -30.98
CA VAL A 98 -15.45 25.76 -32.39
C VAL A 98 -15.44 24.35 -33.01
N LEU A 99 -14.68 23.42 -32.42
CA LEU A 99 -14.42 22.10 -32.98
C LEU A 99 -15.52 21.08 -32.63
N ILE A 100 -16.75 21.39 -33.01
CA ILE A 100 -17.95 20.61 -32.67
C ILE A 100 -17.96 19.17 -33.23
N ASN A 101 -17.04 18.84 -34.15
CA ASN A 101 -16.87 17.50 -34.71
C ASN A 101 -15.59 16.80 -34.23
N LEU A 102 -14.85 17.38 -33.29
CA LEU A 102 -13.58 16.85 -32.80
C LEU A 102 -13.76 15.51 -32.10
N ARG A 103 -13.06 14.48 -32.57
CA ARG A 103 -13.06 13.13 -31.98
C ARG A 103 -11.71 12.77 -31.37
N PHE A 104 -10.63 13.21 -31.99
CA PHE A 104 -9.27 12.92 -31.55
C PHE A 104 -8.48 14.21 -31.35
N LEU A 105 -7.91 14.38 -30.15
CA LEU A 105 -7.03 15.47 -29.80
C LEU A 105 -5.73 14.93 -29.22
N ASP A 106 -4.62 15.17 -29.91
CA ASP A 106 -3.28 14.80 -29.45
C ASP A 106 -2.48 16.05 -29.07
N LEU A 107 -2.19 16.17 -27.78
CA LEU A 107 -1.36 17.20 -27.16
C LEU A 107 -0.08 16.61 -26.55
N SER A 108 0.29 15.39 -26.94
CA SER A 108 1.45 14.70 -26.39
C SER A 108 2.78 15.45 -26.62
N GLY A 109 3.75 15.27 -25.72
CA GLY A 109 5.08 15.89 -25.86
C GLY A 109 5.08 17.42 -25.78
N ASN A 110 4.10 18.02 -25.10
CA ASN A 110 4.05 19.45 -24.79
C ASN A 110 4.51 19.74 -23.35
N GLN A 111 4.33 20.97 -22.87
CA GLN A 111 4.82 21.42 -21.55
C GLN A 111 3.74 22.21 -20.81
N LEU A 112 2.52 21.67 -20.78
CA LEU A 112 1.34 22.28 -20.19
C LEU A 112 1.61 22.62 -18.72
N ALA A 113 1.58 23.91 -18.41
CA ALA A 113 1.75 24.45 -17.07
C ALA A 113 0.45 25.07 -16.54
N LEU A 114 -0.39 25.62 -17.44
CA LEU A 114 -1.64 26.28 -17.12
C LEU A 114 -2.76 25.73 -18.00
N ILE A 115 -3.83 25.24 -17.38
CA ILE A 115 -5.01 24.73 -18.10
C ILE A 115 -6.26 25.42 -17.55
N HIS A 116 -6.90 26.25 -18.37
CA HIS A 116 -8.14 26.89 -17.95
C HIS A 116 -9.24 25.83 -17.71
N PRO A 117 -10.11 25.97 -16.68
CA PRO A 117 -11.21 25.04 -16.40
C PRO A 117 -12.11 24.73 -17.60
N GLU A 118 -12.37 25.72 -18.44
CA GLU A 118 -13.22 25.58 -19.63
C GLU A 118 -12.43 25.36 -20.92
N ALA A 119 -11.13 25.09 -20.85
CA ALA A 119 -10.28 24.89 -22.03
C ALA A 119 -10.78 23.74 -22.92
N LEU A 120 -11.19 22.63 -22.29
CA LEU A 120 -11.67 21.41 -22.96
C LEU A 120 -13.20 21.39 -23.14
N SER A 121 -13.89 22.51 -22.92
CA SER A 121 -15.34 22.60 -23.11
C SER A 121 -15.67 22.72 -24.60
N ILE A 122 -16.23 21.64 -25.15
CA ILE A 122 -16.64 21.55 -26.56
C ILE A 122 -18.14 21.24 -26.61
N PRO A 123 -18.96 22.06 -27.30
CA PRO A 123 -20.39 21.83 -27.44
C PRO A 123 -20.70 20.43 -27.98
N GLY A 124 -21.61 19.72 -27.31
CA GLY A 124 -22.00 18.36 -27.66
C GLY A 124 -21.01 17.27 -27.23
N SER A 125 -19.89 17.65 -26.60
CA SER A 125 -18.87 16.75 -26.05
C SER A 125 -18.41 15.65 -27.03
N PRO A 126 -18.03 16.00 -28.28
CA PRO A 126 -17.76 15.05 -29.35
C PRO A 126 -16.44 14.28 -29.17
N LEU A 127 -15.56 14.76 -28.29
CA LEU A 127 -14.20 14.24 -28.10
C LEU A 127 -14.24 12.81 -27.56
N GLN A 128 -13.62 11.88 -28.29
CA GLN A 128 -13.58 10.45 -27.96
C GLN A 128 -12.23 10.04 -27.41
N GLU A 129 -11.14 10.66 -27.88
CA GLU A 129 -9.79 10.34 -27.46
C GLU A 129 -8.97 11.59 -27.22
N LEU A 130 -8.35 11.65 -26.04
CA LEU A 130 -7.47 12.71 -25.59
C LEU A 130 -6.12 12.13 -25.21
N ASN A 131 -5.08 12.53 -25.95
CA ASN A 131 -3.70 12.15 -25.65
C ASN A 131 -2.96 13.33 -25.02
N LEU A 132 -2.59 13.15 -23.75
CA LEU A 132 -1.80 14.07 -22.94
C LEU A 132 -0.52 13.39 -22.44
N SER A 133 0.00 12.41 -23.20
CA SER A 133 1.22 11.71 -22.81
C SER A 133 2.43 12.64 -22.87
N ARG A 134 3.27 12.63 -21.83
CA ARG A 134 4.46 13.50 -21.70
C ARG A 134 4.14 14.98 -21.97
N SER A 135 3.01 15.48 -21.47
CA SER A 135 2.55 16.84 -21.74
C SER A 135 2.44 17.72 -20.51
N LEU A 136 2.35 17.16 -19.30
CA LEU A 136 2.16 17.92 -18.06
C LEU A 136 3.52 18.34 -17.49
N TYR A 137 3.70 19.65 -17.29
CA TYR A 137 4.96 20.22 -16.80
C TYR A 137 5.19 19.96 -15.30
N ASN A 138 4.12 19.98 -14.50
CA ASN A 138 4.19 19.87 -13.04
C ASN A 138 2.87 19.38 -12.43
N PHE A 139 2.82 19.32 -11.10
CA PHE A 139 1.61 18.93 -10.36
C PHE A 139 0.48 19.97 -10.47
N THR A 140 0.75 21.26 -10.67
CA THR A 140 -0.32 22.27 -10.82
C THR A 140 -1.08 22.07 -12.12
N ALA A 141 -0.39 21.69 -13.20
CA ALA A 141 -1.03 21.31 -14.45
C ALA A 141 -1.95 20.07 -14.29
N LEU A 142 -1.60 19.14 -13.40
CA LEU A 142 -2.46 17.99 -13.07
C LEU A 142 -3.73 18.42 -12.34
N THR A 143 -3.64 19.36 -11.40
CA THR A 143 -4.81 19.90 -10.69
C THR A 143 -5.71 20.73 -11.61
N ASP A 144 -5.10 21.50 -12.51
CA ASP A 144 -5.81 22.27 -13.53
C ASP A 144 -6.51 21.33 -14.51
N LEU A 145 -5.83 20.27 -14.98
CA LEU A 145 -6.43 19.23 -15.80
C LEU A 145 -7.60 18.56 -15.09
N THR A 146 -7.47 18.24 -13.80
CA THR A 146 -8.57 17.66 -13.00
C THR A 146 -9.81 18.54 -13.04
N THR A 147 -9.60 19.86 -12.97
CA THR A 147 -10.67 20.85 -13.07
C THR A 147 -11.21 20.88 -14.51
N ALA A 148 -10.34 20.92 -15.52
CA ALA A 148 -10.77 20.94 -16.92
C ALA A 148 -11.56 19.69 -17.35
N LEU A 149 -11.21 18.50 -16.85
CA LEU A 149 -11.98 17.27 -17.10
C LEU A 149 -13.39 17.34 -16.49
N ARG A 150 -13.53 17.95 -15.30
CA ARG A 150 -14.82 18.15 -14.62
C ARG A 150 -15.71 19.15 -15.38
N TRP A 151 -15.16 20.29 -15.77
CA TRP A 151 -15.93 21.39 -16.36
C TRP A 151 -16.11 21.26 -17.87
N GLY A 152 -15.18 20.60 -18.56
CA GLY A 152 -15.25 20.35 -20.00
C GLY A 152 -16.41 19.44 -20.42
N GLY A 153 -17.06 18.76 -19.46
CA GLY A 153 -18.24 17.95 -19.73
C GLY A 153 -17.96 16.85 -20.75
N LEU A 154 -16.79 16.20 -20.67
CA LEU A 154 -16.25 15.23 -21.64
C LEU A 154 -17.00 13.88 -21.65
N GLY A 155 -18.32 13.92 -21.78
CA GLY A 155 -19.19 12.74 -21.76
C GLY A 155 -18.97 11.79 -22.95
N GLY A 156 -18.40 12.25 -24.06
CA GLY A 156 -18.04 11.40 -25.20
C GLY A 156 -16.70 10.70 -25.08
N LEU A 157 -15.89 11.01 -24.06
CA LEU A 157 -14.50 10.55 -23.97
C LEU A 157 -14.44 9.06 -23.62
N LEU A 158 -13.83 8.28 -24.51
CA LEU A 158 -13.63 6.83 -24.41
C LEU A 158 -12.20 6.48 -24.02
N ARG A 159 -11.22 7.27 -24.47
CA ARG A 159 -9.79 7.01 -24.27
C ARG A 159 -9.06 8.23 -23.75
N LEU A 160 -8.30 8.04 -22.67
CA LEU A 160 -7.46 9.05 -22.05
C LEU A 160 -6.04 8.48 -21.86
N ASP A 161 -5.05 9.16 -22.44
CA ASP A 161 -3.64 8.83 -22.26
C ASP A 161 -2.93 9.90 -21.44
N LEU A 162 -2.44 9.50 -20.27
CA LEU A 162 -1.66 10.31 -19.33
C LEU A 162 -0.26 9.72 -19.09
N SER A 163 0.23 8.90 -20.02
CA SER A 163 1.51 8.20 -19.90
C SER A 163 2.70 9.16 -19.87
N GLY A 164 3.74 8.86 -19.12
CA GLY A 164 4.98 9.66 -19.18
C GLY A 164 4.89 11.07 -18.58
N ASN A 165 3.93 11.34 -17.68
CA ASN A 165 3.75 12.65 -17.04
C ASN A 165 4.39 12.73 -15.65
N HIS A 166 5.22 11.76 -15.27
CA HIS A 166 5.89 11.68 -13.97
C HIS A 166 4.93 11.79 -12.77
N LEU A 167 3.71 11.27 -12.92
CA LEU A 167 2.66 11.37 -11.91
C LEU A 167 3.03 10.52 -10.70
N ALA A 168 3.19 11.14 -9.52
CA ALA A 168 3.46 10.43 -8.28
C ALA A 168 2.16 9.96 -7.58
N LEU A 169 1.10 10.75 -7.73
CA LEU A 169 -0.20 10.57 -7.08
C LEU A 169 -1.30 11.04 -8.05
N LEU A 170 -2.45 10.39 -8.00
CA LEU A 170 -3.65 10.82 -8.73
C LEU A 170 -4.63 11.50 -7.76
N PRO A 171 -5.10 12.72 -8.05
CA PRO A 171 -6.15 13.38 -7.29
C PRO A 171 -7.41 12.48 -7.16
N PRO A 172 -8.00 12.37 -5.95
CA PRO A 172 -9.20 11.57 -5.74
C PRO A 172 -10.34 12.00 -6.65
N GLY A 173 -11.01 11.05 -7.29
CA GLY A 173 -12.14 11.32 -8.17
C GLY A 173 -11.81 12.14 -9.42
N MET A 174 -10.54 12.25 -9.84
CA MET A 174 -10.15 12.94 -11.07
C MET A 174 -10.96 12.48 -12.29
N PHE A 175 -11.25 11.19 -12.37
CA PHE A 175 -11.95 10.58 -13.51
C PHE A 175 -13.46 10.41 -13.28
N SER A 176 -14.00 10.89 -12.15
CA SER A 176 -15.41 10.67 -11.78
C SER A 176 -16.42 11.33 -12.72
N HIS A 177 -15.98 12.31 -13.52
CA HIS A 177 -16.81 13.05 -14.49
C HIS A 177 -16.63 12.55 -15.93
N LEU A 178 -16.01 11.37 -16.12
CA LEU A 178 -15.79 10.74 -17.42
C LEU A 178 -16.63 9.46 -17.51
N PRO A 179 -17.96 9.56 -17.67
CA PRO A 179 -18.88 8.45 -17.45
C PRO A 179 -18.73 7.30 -18.45
N ASN A 180 -18.17 7.56 -19.63
CA ASN A 180 -18.02 6.60 -20.73
C ASN A 180 -16.56 6.19 -20.98
N LEU A 181 -15.64 6.54 -20.07
CA LEU A 181 -14.23 6.21 -20.27
C LEU A 181 -14.03 4.69 -20.26
N GLN A 182 -13.43 4.18 -21.33
CA GLN A 182 -13.14 2.76 -21.56
C GLN A 182 -11.65 2.44 -21.41
N GLN A 183 -10.77 3.35 -21.80
CA GLN A 183 -9.33 3.11 -21.82
C GLN A 183 -8.59 4.22 -21.09
N LEU A 184 -7.85 3.84 -20.04
CA LEU A 184 -7.02 4.75 -19.26
C LEU A 184 -5.57 4.27 -19.26
N PHE A 185 -4.70 5.07 -19.87
CA PHE A 185 -3.26 4.79 -19.92
C PHE A 185 -2.51 5.68 -18.94
N LEU A 186 -1.85 5.05 -17.97
CA LEU A 186 -1.01 5.68 -16.94
C LEU A 186 0.41 5.11 -16.99
N THR A 187 0.82 4.56 -18.14
CA THR A 187 2.11 3.93 -18.35
C THR A 187 3.27 4.90 -18.10
N ASN A 188 4.39 4.40 -17.59
CA ASN A 188 5.62 5.19 -17.44
C ASN A 188 5.40 6.46 -16.58
N ASN A 189 4.77 6.31 -15.43
CA ASN A 189 4.60 7.35 -14.43
C ASN A 189 5.37 6.96 -13.15
N SER A 190 5.15 7.69 -12.06
CA SER A 190 5.84 7.47 -10.79
C SER A 190 4.87 7.04 -9.69
N LEU A 191 3.75 6.40 -10.06
CA LEU A 191 2.69 6.04 -9.12
C LEU A 191 3.20 4.98 -8.14
N VAL A 192 3.06 5.26 -6.84
CA VAL A 192 3.53 4.38 -5.76
C VAL A 192 2.41 3.57 -5.10
N ALA A 193 1.18 4.07 -5.17
CA ALA A 193 0.01 3.46 -4.55
C ALA A 193 -1.27 3.89 -5.28
N VAL A 194 -2.29 3.03 -5.21
CA VAL A 194 -3.67 3.36 -5.57
C VAL A 194 -4.41 3.62 -4.26
N TYR A 195 -5.13 4.74 -4.18
CA TYR A 195 -5.89 5.12 -2.99
C TYR A 195 -7.38 4.89 -3.19
N SER A 196 -8.13 4.88 -2.09
CA SER A 196 -9.58 4.80 -2.15
C SER A 196 -10.19 5.91 -3.00
N GLY A 197 -11.06 5.54 -3.93
CA GLY A 197 -11.73 6.48 -4.83
C GLY A 197 -10.85 7.03 -5.96
N THR A 198 -9.61 6.56 -6.14
CA THR A 198 -8.79 6.91 -7.32
C THR A 198 -9.54 6.60 -8.62
N PHE A 199 -10.25 5.47 -8.65
CA PHE A 199 -10.97 4.99 -9.84
C PHE A 199 -12.49 5.13 -9.74
N SER A 200 -12.97 5.99 -8.84
CA SER A 200 -14.40 6.22 -8.65
C SER A 200 -15.06 6.79 -9.92
N GLY A 201 -16.22 6.24 -10.29
CA GLY A 201 -17.02 6.68 -11.43
C GLY A 201 -16.67 6.03 -12.77
N MET A 202 -15.60 5.23 -12.85
CA MET A 202 -15.17 4.56 -14.08
C MET A 202 -15.89 3.22 -14.30
N ASN A 203 -17.21 3.27 -14.46
CA ASN A 203 -18.07 2.07 -14.53
C ASN A 203 -18.01 1.33 -15.88
N HIS A 204 -17.46 1.96 -16.92
CA HIS A 204 -17.35 1.41 -18.28
C HIS A 204 -15.89 1.16 -18.68
N LEU A 205 -14.96 1.19 -17.74
CA LEU A 205 -13.56 0.95 -18.03
C LEU A 205 -13.38 -0.48 -18.54
N GLU A 206 -12.60 -0.64 -19.59
CA GLU A 206 -12.26 -1.91 -20.22
C GLU A 206 -10.75 -2.19 -20.13
N VAL A 207 -9.93 -1.13 -20.18
CA VAL A 207 -8.47 -1.23 -20.15
C VAL A 207 -7.89 -0.20 -19.19
N LEU A 208 -7.08 -0.68 -18.25
CA LEU A 208 -6.28 0.10 -17.33
C LEU A 208 -4.81 -0.29 -17.46
N ASP A 209 -3.97 0.63 -17.94
CA ASP A 209 -2.53 0.40 -18.03
C ASP A 209 -1.78 1.14 -16.92
N LEU A 210 -1.22 0.38 -15.98
CA LEU A 210 -0.40 0.83 -14.86
C LEU A 210 1.06 0.36 -14.99
N THR A 211 1.49 -0.05 -16.18
CA THR A 211 2.85 -0.55 -16.40
C THR A 211 3.90 0.54 -16.22
N GLN A 212 5.13 0.15 -15.87
CA GLN A 212 6.25 1.08 -15.71
C GLN A 212 5.93 2.20 -14.70
N ASN A 213 5.40 1.84 -13.53
CA ASN A 213 5.19 2.75 -12.41
C ASN A 213 6.16 2.41 -11.27
N ALA A 214 5.89 2.91 -10.07
CA ALA A 214 6.71 2.70 -8.89
C ALA A 214 6.02 1.80 -7.83
N PHE A 215 5.10 0.93 -8.25
CA PHE A 215 4.39 0.04 -7.33
C PHE A 215 5.33 -1.01 -6.74
N ARG A 216 5.48 -0.98 -5.41
CA ARG A 216 6.23 -2.00 -4.66
C ARG A 216 5.33 -3.08 -4.08
N ILE A 217 4.14 -2.68 -3.66
CA ILE A 217 3.13 -3.52 -3.03
C ILE A 217 1.74 -2.88 -3.22
N PHE A 218 0.71 -3.71 -3.39
CA PHE A 218 -0.67 -3.28 -3.30
C PHE A 218 -1.23 -3.62 -1.92
N ARG A 219 -1.68 -2.59 -1.19
CA ARG A 219 -2.34 -2.73 0.11
C ARG A 219 -3.81 -3.15 -0.09
N ALA A 220 -4.47 -3.58 0.99
CA ALA A 220 -5.83 -4.11 0.93
C ALA A 220 -6.86 -3.12 0.36
N ASP A 221 -6.74 -1.83 0.68
CA ASP A 221 -7.55 -0.76 0.14
C ASP A 221 -7.35 -0.60 -1.37
N ALA A 222 -6.10 -0.62 -1.84
CA ALA A 222 -5.78 -0.57 -3.26
C ALA A 222 -6.35 -1.77 -4.04
N LEU A 223 -6.22 -2.98 -3.49
CA LEU A 223 -6.77 -4.20 -4.10
C LEU A 223 -8.31 -4.15 -4.15
N GLN A 224 -8.95 -3.59 -3.12
CA GLN A 224 -10.40 -3.41 -3.11
C GLN A 224 -10.85 -2.43 -4.21
N GLU A 225 -10.09 -1.37 -4.47
CA GLU A 225 -10.38 -0.45 -5.58
C GLU A 225 -10.22 -1.12 -6.95
N LEU A 226 -9.18 -1.93 -7.14
CA LEU A 226 -8.98 -2.68 -8.38
C LEU A 226 -10.09 -3.73 -8.59
N GLU A 227 -10.50 -4.42 -7.53
CA GLU A 227 -11.57 -5.42 -7.60
C GLU A 227 -12.94 -4.81 -7.98
N LYS A 228 -13.20 -3.55 -7.58
CA LYS A 228 -14.43 -2.83 -7.97
C LYS A 228 -14.56 -2.62 -9.48
N LEU A 229 -13.44 -2.62 -10.21
CA LEU A 229 -13.45 -2.45 -11.66
C LEU A 229 -14.01 -3.69 -12.38
N GLY A 230 -13.98 -4.86 -11.74
CA GLY A 230 -14.57 -6.08 -12.29
C GLY A 230 -13.72 -6.69 -13.41
N ASN A 231 -14.39 -7.11 -14.49
CA ASN A 231 -13.80 -7.92 -15.56
C ASN A 231 -13.15 -7.03 -16.64
N ILE A 232 -12.05 -6.37 -16.29
CA ILE A 232 -11.32 -5.47 -17.19
C ILE A 232 -9.91 -5.98 -17.46
N HIS A 233 -9.27 -5.45 -18.50
CA HIS A 233 -7.85 -5.67 -18.74
C HIS A 233 -7.01 -4.73 -17.87
N ILE A 234 -6.17 -5.28 -16.98
CA ILE A 234 -5.26 -4.49 -16.14
C ILE A 234 -3.82 -4.90 -16.45
N HIS A 235 -3.02 -3.94 -16.88
CA HIS A 235 -1.59 -4.12 -17.10
C HIS A 235 -0.79 -3.61 -15.91
N LEU A 236 -0.02 -4.48 -15.27
CA LEU A 236 0.73 -4.25 -14.04
C LEU A 236 2.24 -4.51 -14.21
N GLY A 237 2.68 -4.97 -15.38
CA GLY A 237 4.06 -5.27 -15.67
C GLY A 237 5.06 -4.12 -15.42
N ASN A 238 6.34 -4.49 -15.29
CA ASN A 238 7.45 -3.56 -15.14
C ASN A 238 7.31 -2.58 -13.95
N ASN A 239 6.86 -3.09 -12.80
CA ASN A 239 6.81 -2.36 -11.54
C ASN A 239 7.79 -2.94 -10.53
N PRO A 240 8.39 -2.13 -9.64
CA PRO A 240 9.44 -2.58 -8.72
C PRO A 240 8.89 -3.34 -7.50
N TYR A 241 8.20 -4.46 -7.72
CA TYR A 241 7.57 -5.23 -6.67
C TYR A 241 8.57 -5.76 -5.63
N THR A 242 8.26 -5.57 -4.35
CA THR A 242 9.02 -6.13 -3.24
C THR A 242 8.39 -7.45 -2.82
N CYS A 243 9.03 -8.55 -3.22
CA CYS A 243 8.60 -9.90 -2.92
C CYS A 243 9.01 -10.34 -1.51
N SER A 244 8.28 -9.83 -0.54
CA SER A 244 8.34 -10.20 0.87
C SER A 244 7.00 -10.78 1.32
N CYS A 245 6.86 -11.15 2.60
CA CYS A 245 5.60 -11.68 3.08
C CYS A 245 4.42 -10.71 2.92
N GLU A 246 4.67 -9.40 2.95
CA GLU A 246 3.61 -8.39 2.83
C GLU A 246 2.89 -8.46 1.47
N ILE A 247 3.57 -8.92 0.41
CA ILE A 247 2.99 -9.03 -0.94
C ILE A 247 1.99 -10.17 -1.08
N HIS A 248 1.86 -11.03 -0.07
CA HIS A 248 1.00 -12.21 -0.10
C HIS A 248 -0.42 -11.92 -0.60
N ASN A 249 -1.04 -10.84 -0.09
CA ASN A 249 -2.41 -10.47 -0.46
C ASN A 249 -2.54 -10.08 -1.94
N PHE A 250 -1.50 -9.47 -2.50
CA PHE A 250 -1.45 -9.15 -3.92
C PHE A 250 -1.28 -10.43 -4.75
N VAL A 251 -0.44 -11.37 -4.31
CA VAL A 251 -0.28 -12.68 -4.99
C VAL A 251 -1.59 -13.47 -4.98
N THR A 252 -2.31 -13.52 -3.85
CA THR A 252 -3.63 -14.16 -3.80
C THR A 252 -4.63 -13.47 -4.71
N TRP A 253 -4.63 -12.13 -4.73
CA TRP A 253 -5.50 -11.38 -5.65
C TRP A 253 -5.17 -11.65 -7.12
N LEU A 254 -3.89 -11.72 -7.52
CA LEU A 254 -3.48 -12.06 -8.89
C LEU A 254 -4.01 -13.44 -9.35
N ASN A 255 -4.20 -14.38 -8.41
CA ASN A 255 -4.70 -15.72 -8.70
C ASN A 255 -6.23 -15.82 -8.73
N GLU A 256 -6.91 -14.98 -7.94
CA GLU A 256 -8.36 -15.07 -7.71
C GLU A 256 -9.16 -13.97 -8.42
N SER A 257 -8.51 -12.90 -8.88
CA SER A 257 -9.18 -11.77 -9.51
C SER A 257 -9.89 -12.17 -10.80
N ARG A 258 -11.01 -11.48 -11.07
CA ARG A 258 -11.79 -11.64 -12.30
C ARG A 258 -11.25 -10.81 -13.46
N ALA A 259 -10.30 -9.91 -13.20
CA ALA A 259 -9.66 -9.08 -14.21
C ALA A 259 -8.76 -9.92 -15.14
N LEU A 260 -8.62 -9.49 -16.39
CA LEU A 260 -7.66 -10.06 -17.34
C LEU A 260 -6.30 -9.38 -17.13
N LEU A 261 -5.37 -10.11 -16.51
CA LEU A 261 -4.08 -9.58 -16.06
C LEU A 261 -2.92 -10.01 -16.95
N ASP A 262 -1.92 -9.14 -17.10
CA ASP A 262 -0.63 -9.44 -17.73
C ASP A 262 0.33 -10.16 -16.78
N VAL A 263 -0.14 -11.24 -16.13
CA VAL A 263 0.57 -11.98 -15.08
C VAL A 263 2.02 -12.37 -15.43
N ASP A 264 2.32 -12.64 -16.70
CA ASP A 264 3.68 -12.97 -17.15
C ASP A 264 4.68 -11.81 -17.07
N ALA A 265 4.19 -10.57 -17.05
CA ALA A 265 4.98 -9.34 -16.94
C ALA A 265 5.16 -8.87 -15.48
N VAL A 266 4.42 -9.45 -14.53
CA VAL A 266 4.49 -9.10 -13.10
C VAL A 266 5.64 -9.86 -12.43
N ARG A 267 6.74 -9.15 -12.13
CA ARG A 267 7.99 -9.72 -11.64
C ARG A 267 8.50 -9.04 -10.39
N CYS A 268 9.18 -9.78 -9.54
CA CYS A 268 9.86 -9.25 -8.37
C CYS A 268 11.06 -8.40 -8.79
N ALA A 269 11.20 -7.22 -8.20
CA ALA A 269 12.42 -6.43 -8.31
C ALA A 269 13.36 -6.64 -7.11
N SER A 270 12.79 -6.93 -5.93
CA SER A 270 13.53 -7.17 -4.69
C SER A 270 12.85 -8.28 -3.86
N PRO A 271 13.57 -8.96 -2.95
CA PRO A 271 15.02 -8.90 -2.69
C PRO A 271 15.85 -9.51 -3.84
N GLY A 272 17.16 -9.29 -3.85
CA GLY A 272 18.07 -9.68 -4.94
C GLY A 272 17.98 -11.14 -5.37
N GLU A 273 17.75 -12.06 -4.42
CA GLU A 273 17.58 -13.50 -4.68
C GLU A 273 16.33 -13.83 -5.52
N LEU A 274 15.32 -12.96 -5.49
CA LEU A 274 14.06 -13.14 -6.20
C LEU A 274 13.93 -12.19 -7.39
N THR A 275 14.94 -11.39 -7.72
CA THR A 275 14.87 -10.46 -8.85
C THR A 275 14.52 -11.20 -10.15
N GLU A 276 13.60 -10.63 -10.93
CA GLU A 276 12.98 -11.20 -12.14
C GLU A 276 12.09 -12.43 -11.96
N ALA A 277 11.92 -12.94 -10.73
CA ALA A 277 11.01 -14.05 -10.45
C ALA A 277 9.56 -13.63 -10.70
N ARG A 278 8.78 -14.52 -11.33
CA ARG A 278 7.34 -14.29 -11.60
C ARG A 278 6.53 -14.41 -10.32
N LEU A 279 5.72 -13.40 -10.01
CA LEU A 279 4.96 -13.35 -8.76
C LEU A 279 3.99 -14.53 -8.60
N GLN A 280 3.29 -14.92 -9.67
CA GLN A 280 2.25 -15.95 -9.63
C GLN A 280 2.78 -17.35 -9.23
N ARG A 281 4.06 -17.61 -9.44
CA ARG A 281 4.68 -18.92 -9.18
C ARG A 281 5.35 -19.02 -7.81
N LEU A 282 5.34 -17.96 -7.02
CA LEU A 282 5.99 -17.95 -5.72
C LEU A 282 5.12 -18.64 -4.67
N SER A 283 5.72 -19.55 -3.91
CA SER A 283 5.06 -20.15 -2.75
C SER A 283 5.11 -19.22 -1.55
N VAL A 284 4.19 -19.40 -0.60
CA VAL A 284 4.15 -18.67 0.68
C VAL A 284 5.47 -18.80 1.46
N GLN A 285 6.18 -19.92 1.28
CA GLN A 285 7.50 -20.16 1.86
C GLN A 285 8.59 -19.33 1.15
N ALA A 286 8.53 -19.22 -0.19
CA ALA A 286 9.52 -18.48 -0.98
C ALA A 286 9.50 -16.97 -0.70
N ILE A 287 8.33 -16.39 -0.38
CA ILE A 287 8.20 -14.98 0.02
C ILE A 287 8.50 -14.73 1.51
N GLY A 288 8.89 -15.76 2.27
CA GLY A 288 9.30 -15.61 3.68
C GLY A 288 8.16 -15.38 4.67
N CYS A 289 6.91 -15.79 4.37
CA CYS A 289 5.79 -15.67 5.30
C CYS A 289 5.80 -16.69 6.43
N VAL A 290 6.60 -17.75 6.30
CA VAL A 290 6.85 -18.66 7.41
C VAL A 290 7.93 -18.03 8.28
N VAL A 291 7.51 -17.38 9.36
CA VAL A 291 8.43 -17.02 10.45
C VAL A 291 9.01 -18.35 10.95
N PRO A 292 10.32 -18.63 10.81
CA PRO A 292 10.90 -19.65 11.67
C PRO A 292 10.62 -19.17 13.08
N VAL A 293 9.90 -19.96 13.87
CA VAL A 293 9.80 -19.71 15.31
C VAL A 293 11.22 -19.82 15.83
N GLN A 294 11.95 -18.71 15.82
CA GLN A 294 13.18 -18.58 16.57
C GLN A 294 12.74 -18.86 18.01
N ALA A 295 13.26 -19.94 18.58
CA ALA A 295 13.05 -20.36 19.95
C ALA A 295 13.65 -19.36 20.95
N GLY A 296 13.34 -18.07 20.82
CA GLY A 296 13.80 -16.97 21.67
C GLY A 296 12.72 -16.37 22.56
N VAL A 297 11.46 -16.81 22.44
CA VAL A 297 10.35 -16.33 23.30
C VAL A 297 9.99 -17.32 24.41
N ALA A 298 10.45 -18.58 24.32
CA ALA A 298 10.30 -19.54 25.41
C ALA A 298 11.28 -19.26 26.58
N ASP A 299 12.44 -18.66 26.30
CA ASP A 299 13.47 -18.45 27.33
C ASP A 299 13.14 -17.26 28.25
N LEU A 300 12.56 -16.18 27.71
CA LEU A 300 12.18 -15.01 28.50
C LEU A 300 11.03 -15.30 29.47
N THR A 301 10.07 -16.14 29.08
CA THR A 301 8.90 -16.47 29.92
C THR A 301 9.28 -17.41 31.07
N LEU A 302 10.12 -18.41 30.83
CA LEU A 302 10.67 -19.28 31.88
C LEU A 302 11.56 -18.50 32.86
N GLN A 303 12.42 -17.61 32.37
CA GLN A 303 13.33 -16.83 33.21
C GLN A 303 12.59 -15.86 34.15
N THR A 304 11.52 -15.21 33.69
CA THR A 304 10.67 -14.36 34.57
C THR A 304 9.98 -15.17 35.67
N SER A 305 9.62 -16.44 35.41
CA SER A 305 9.00 -17.32 36.41
C SER A 305 9.95 -17.74 37.54
N TYR A 306 11.21 -18.05 37.22
CA TYR A 306 12.20 -18.47 38.22
C TYR A 306 12.72 -17.31 39.06
N VAL A 307 12.84 -16.12 38.47
CA VAL A 307 13.19 -14.91 39.23
C VAL A 307 12.07 -14.57 40.23
N PHE A 308 10.80 -14.69 39.82
CA PHE A 308 9.67 -14.49 40.73
C PHE A 308 9.64 -15.53 41.85
N LEU A 309 9.86 -16.81 41.52
CA LEU A 309 9.97 -17.89 42.51
C LEU A 309 11.12 -17.65 43.49
N GLY A 310 12.28 -17.20 43.01
CA GLY A 310 13.44 -16.87 43.83
C GLY A 310 13.18 -15.70 44.79
N LEU A 311 12.49 -14.66 44.33
CA LEU A 311 12.10 -13.53 45.19
C LEU A 311 11.10 -13.94 46.27
N VAL A 312 10.11 -14.78 45.92
CA VAL A 312 9.12 -15.28 46.89
C VAL A 312 9.79 -16.17 47.94
N LEU A 313 10.65 -17.11 47.53
CA LEU A 313 11.39 -17.97 48.46
C LEU A 313 12.35 -17.16 49.35
N GLY A 314 13.02 -16.16 48.79
CA GLY A 314 13.87 -15.24 49.55
C GLY A 314 13.09 -14.44 50.60
N PHE A 315 11.91 -13.93 50.23
CA PHE A 315 11.04 -13.19 51.15
C PHE A 315 10.50 -14.10 52.27
N VAL A 316 10.04 -15.30 51.95
CA VAL A 316 9.60 -16.29 52.94
C VAL A 316 10.74 -16.66 53.90
N GLY A 317 11.95 -16.88 53.37
CA GLY A 317 13.14 -17.13 54.18
C GLY A 317 13.51 -15.98 55.12
N MET A 318 13.42 -14.74 54.62
CA MET A 318 13.68 -13.54 55.43
C MET A 318 12.65 -13.39 56.56
N VAL A 319 11.36 -13.59 56.28
CA VAL A 319 10.29 -13.56 57.29
C VAL A 319 10.51 -14.66 58.34
N PHE A 320 10.87 -15.87 57.91
CA PHE A 320 11.15 -16.98 58.83
C PHE A 320 12.33 -16.68 59.76
N LEU A 321 13.44 -16.18 59.22
CA LEU A 321 14.59 -15.77 60.02
C LEU A 321 14.25 -14.61 60.97
N PHE A 322 13.42 -13.67 60.53
CA PHE A 322 12.95 -12.58 61.36
C PHE A 322 12.08 -13.06 62.54
N VAL A 323 11.19 -14.03 62.30
CA VAL A 323 10.39 -14.68 63.37
C VAL A 323 11.30 -15.40 64.36
N LEU A 324 12.29 -16.16 63.89
CA LEU A 324 13.28 -16.81 64.76
C LEU A 324 14.11 -15.79 65.56
N TYR A 325 14.45 -14.65 64.94
CA TYR A 325 15.17 -13.57 65.61
C TYR A 325 14.34 -12.93 66.74
N LEU A 326 13.07 -12.62 66.48
CA LEU A 326 12.16 -12.08 67.50
C LEU A 326 11.93 -13.09 68.65
N ASN A 327 11.82 -14.38 68.33
CA ASN A 327 11.64 -15.44 69.32
C ASN A 327 12.95 -15.98 69.90
N ARG A 328 14.12 -15.41 69.58
CA ARG A 328 15.44 -15.93 70.01
C ARG A 328 15.58 -16.00 71.53
N LYS A 329 14.98 -15.06 72.26
CA LYS A 329 15.03 -15.04 73.73
C LYS A 329 14.09 -16.09 74.33
N GLY A 330 12.89 -16.24 73.77
CA GLY A 330 11.92 -17.27 74.18
C GLY A 330 12.42 -18.68 73.91
N MET A 331 13.01 -18.94 72.74
CA MET A 331 13.57 -20.25 72.41
C MET A 331 14.78 -20.61 73.28
N LYS A 332 15.65 -19.64 73.61
CA LYS A 332 16.77 -19.88 74.53
C LYS A 332 16.27 -20.26 75.93
N ASN A 333 15.26 -19.56 76.43
CA ASN A 333 14.67 -19.88 77.73
C ASN A 333 14.01 -21.26 77.70
N TRP A 334 13.24 -21.58 76.66
CA TRP A 334 12.61 -22.89 76.50
C TRP A 334 13.62 -24.03 76.40
N ILE A 335 14.73 -23.87 75.67
CA ILE A 335 15.81 -24.86 75.58
C ILE A 335 16.48 -25.08 76.94
N ILE A 336 16.71 -24.01 77.71
CA ILE A 336 17.33 -24.10 79.04
C ILE A 336 16.38 -24.80 80.01
N GLU A 337 15.12 -24.36 80.08
CA GLU A 337 14.08 -24.97 80.93
C GLU A 337 13.86 -26.44 80.57
N MET A 338 13.86 -26.80 79.28
CA MET A 338 13.64 -28.19 78.87
C MET A 338 14.87 -29.07 79.13
N ARG A 339 16.08 -28.53 79.01
CA ARG A 339 17.32 -29.21 79.42
C ARG A 339 17.33 -29.45 80.94
N ASP A 340 16.96 -28.44 81.71
CA ASP A 340 16.96 -28.52 83.17
C ASP A 340 15.87 -29.49 83.64
N ALA A 341 14.67 -29.46 83.03
CA ALA A 341 13.61 -30.45 83.28
C ALA A 341 14.04 -31.89 82.90
N CYS A 342 14.77 -32.06 81.79
CA CYS A 342 15.28 -33.39 81.41
C CYS A 342 16.40 -33.86 82.36
N ARG A 343 17.24 -32.94 82.87
CA ARG A 343 18.26 -33.24 83.87
C ARG A 343 17.63 -33.71 85.19
N ASP A 344 16.59 -33.02 85.67
CA ASP A 344 15.86 -33.41 86.88
C ASP A 344 15.21 -34.79 86.75
N VAL A 345 14.64 -35.09 85.58
CA VAL A 345 14.07 -36.43 85.30
C VAL A 345 15.18 -37.50 85.31
N MET A 346 16.32 -37.25 84.66
CA MET A 346 17.44 -38.18 84.63
C MET A 346 18.08 -38.41 86.01
N GLU A 347 18.25 -37.35 86.82
CA GLU A 347 18.72 -37.47 88.19
C GLU A 347 17.72 -38.24 89.05
N GLY A 348 16.41 -38.01 88.87
CA GLY A 348 15.35 -38.79 89.52
C GLY A 348 15.39 -40.28 89.18
N TYR A 349 15.70 -40.65 87.93
CA TYR A 349 15.94 -42.04 87.55
C TYR A 349 17.20 -42.61 88.22
N HIS A 350 18.27 -41.83 88.31
CA HIS A 350 19.54 -42.27 88.91
C HIS A 350 19.39 -42.57 90.42
N TYR A 351 18.68 -41.73 91.17
CA TYR A 351 18.39 -41.96 92.59
C TYR A 351 17.47 -43.17 92.81
N ARG A 352 16.50 -43.39 91.92
CA ARG A 352 15.56 -44.52 92.04
C ARG A 352 16.24 -45.86 91.70
N TYR A 353 17.22 -45.84 90.80
CA TYR A 353 18.02 -47.01 90.45
C TYR A 353 18.98 -47.40 91.58
N GLU A 354 19.56 -46.44 92.30
CA GLU A 354 20.45 -46.73 93.45
C GLU A 354 19.69 -47.33 94.65
N ILE A 355 18.43 -46.94 94.87
CA ILE A 355 17.59 -47.51 95.94
C ILE A 355 17.16 -48.95 95.62
N ASP A 356 16.82 -49.26 94.37
CA ASP A 356 16.45 -50.63 93.95
C ASP A 356 17.66 -51.58 93.81
N SER A 357 18.89 -51.04 93.84
CA SER A 357 20.14 -51.81 93.70
C SER A 357 20.85 -52.12 95.02
N ASP A 358 20.29 -51.75 96.18
CA ASP A 358 20.86 -52.09 97.49
C ASP A 358 20.75 -53.61 97.76
N PRO A 359 21.86 -54.37 97.86
CA PRO A 359 21.83 -55.83 98.04
C PRO A 359 21.30 -56.27 99.41
N ARG A 360 20.98 -55.36 100.32
CA ARG A 360 20.50 -55.68 101.68
C ARG A 360 18.98 -55.85 101.82
N LEU A 361 18.19 -55.55 100.79
CA LEU A 361 16.73 -55.74 100.81
C LEU A 361 16.24 -57.04 100.14
N GLY A 362 17.15 -57.86 99.61
CA GLY A 362 16.83 -59.06 98.83
C GLY A 362 16.55 -60.35 99.62
N HIS A 363 16.41 -60.31 100.94
CA HIS A 363 16.10 -61.52 101.72
C HIS A 363 15.16 -61.21 102.89
N ILE A 364 13.90 -61.61 102.72
CA ILE A 364 12.85 -62.01 103.68
C ILE A 364 11.55 -61.91 102.84
N THR A 365 10.79 -62.95 102.48
CA THR A 365 10.39 -64.15 103.22
C THR A 365 10.11 -65.32 102.26
N ALA A 366 10.51 -66.52 102.67
CA ALA A 366 9.84 -67.73 102.20
C ALA A 366 8.44 -67.80 102.79
N ASN A 367 7.45 -68.03 101.92
CA ASN A 367 6.42 -69.06 101.99
C ASN A 367 5.00 -68.54 101.69
N LYS A 368 4.27 -69.42 101.00
CA LYS A 368 2.91 -69.34 100.46
C LYS A 368 1.94 -68.53 101.32
N ASP A 369 1.30 -67.53 100.72
CA ASP A 369 -0.16 -67.48 100.49
C ASP A 369 -0.55 -66.17 99.80
N GLN A 370 -1.67 -66.22 99.08
CA GLN A 370 -2.32 -65.08 98.41
C GLN A 370 -2.38 -63.84 99.31
N VAL A 371 -1.97 -62.66 98.81
CA VAL A 371 -2.73 -61.41 98.90
C VAL A 371 -2.21 -60.42 97.82
N THR A 372 -3.15 -59.91 97.04
CA THR A 372 -3.05 -58.78 96.09
C THR A 372 -2.47 -57.50 96.70
N LEU A 373 -1.47 -56.90 96.03
CA LEU A 373 -1.13 -55.48 96.18
C LEU A 373 -1.08 -54.79 94.82
N ASN A 374 -2.03 -53.88 94.64
CA ASN A 374 -2.11 -52.92 93.54
C ASN A 374 -0.87 -52.02 93.53
N VAL A 375 -0.15 -51.98 92.41
CA VAL A 375 0.68 -50.82 92.06
C VAL A 375 0.23 -50.35 90.68
N ARG A 376 -0.41 -49.18 90.67
CA ARG A 376 -0.87 -48.47 89.49
C ARG A 376 0.28 -48.24 88.51
N HIS A 377 -0.07 -48.33 87.23
CA HIS A 377 0.65 -47.76 86.08
C HIS A 377 1.44 -46.49 86.41
N VAL A 378 2.72 -46.48 86.05
CA VAL A 378 3.38 -45.26 85.61
C VAL A 378 3.73 -45.44 84.13
N MET A 379 2.90 -44.77 83.34
CA MET A 379 2.97 -44.55 81.91
C MET A 379 4.37 -44.05 81.51
N SER A 380 5.00 -44.66 80.52
CA SER A 380 6.29 -44.26 79.98
C SER A 380 6.22 -42.90 79.27
N PRO A 381 7.02 -41.88 79.65
CA PRO A 381 7.25 -40.70 78.83
C PRO A 381 8.66 -40.78 78.23
N GLY A 382 8.92 -41.79 77.42
CA GLY A 382 10.18 -41.95 76.69
C GLY A 382 10.06 -41.43 75.27
N LEU A 383 9.81 -40.13 75.06
CA LEU A 383 9.78 -39.54 73.71
C LEU A 383 10.23 -38.08 73.61
N LEU A 384 10.40 -37.34 74.72
CA LEU A 384 10.75 -35.90 74.65
C LEU A 384 12.24 -35.57 74.78
N CYS A 385 13.08 -36.45 75.32
CA CYS A 385 14.51 -36.14 75.51
C CYS A 385 15.44 -36.65 74.37
N ASN A 386 14.89 -37.20 73.28
CA ASN A 386 15.71 -37.78 72.20
C ASN A 386 16.22 -36.77 71.16
N PHE A 387 15.92 -35.47 71.32
CA PHE A 387 16.22 -34.43 70.33
C PHE A 387 17.45 -33.54 70.65
N SER A 388 18.24 -33.88 71.67
CA SER A 388 19.45 -33.13 72.03
C SER A 388 20.70 -34.00 71.95
N LYS A 389 21.07 -34.44 70.75
CA LYS A 389 22.44 -34.85 70.43
C LYS A 389 22.94 -34.15 69.19
#